data_AF-A0AAY4CM13-F1
#
_entry.id   AF-A0AAY4CM13-F1
#
_cell.length_a   1.000
_cell.length_b   1.000
_cell.length_c   1.000
_cell.angle_alpha   90.00
_cell.angle_beta   90.00
_cell.angle_gamma   90.00
#
_symmetry.space_group_name_H-M   'P 1'
#
loop_
_entity.id
_entity.type
_entity.pdbx_description
1 polymer ?
#
loop_
_entity_poly.entity_id
_entity_poly.type
_entity_poly.pdbx_seq_one_letter_code
_entity_poly.pdbx_strand_id
1 'polypeptide(L)'
;APDDIYEARHSCCKKFFGPRPPRYVSIYRDQVKREAQMNKPPAPQHYLIKHSKEPVLSSVKPFSYPTDLQRKPPVPPNQKRTKVPPTPADYVKSNIISMLSDTRNGDKKLLDDSGLIRKYVYKSDYGKTPKYLMDYKMLEEQAIRAEEEKFRLKREEQEVAAQKAKEELAATIKALREKWTDLNTKYQCMSISLDNLSKQRYKVHLELEMDQVEEDIRHLINKV
;
A
#
# COMPACT_ATOMS: atom_id res chain seq x y z
N ALA A 1 -28.39 62.11 -19.82
CA ALA A 1 -27.54 60.91 -19.88
C ALA A 1 -26.08 61.32 -19.69
N PRO A 2 -25.27 60.62 -18.90
CA PRO A 2 -25.55 59.39 -18.16
C PRO A 2 -25.59 59.58 -16.64
N ASP A 3 -26.41 58.77 -15.97
CA ASP A 3 -26.35 58.51 -14.54
C ASP A 3 -25.15 57.59 -14.27
N ASP A 4 -24.20 58.02 -13.44
CA ASP A 4 -23.09 57.17 -13.02
C ASP A 4 -23.58 56.12 -12.01
N ILE A 5 -23.88 54.95 -12.55
CA ILE A 5 -24.38 53.74 -11.87
C ILE A 5 -23.42 53.19 -10.79
N TYR A 6 -22.25 53.81 -10.59
CA TYR A 6 -21.18 53.32 -9.72
C TYR A 6 -21.14 53.96 -8.33
N GLU A 7 -21.78 55.12 -8.10
CA GLU A 7 -21.74 55.79 -6.78
C GLU A 7 -22.79 55.29 -5.78
N ALA A 8 -23.80 54.55 -6.24
CA ALA A 8 -24.85 53.99 -5.37
C ALA A 8 -24.42 52.73 -4.59
N ARG A 9 -23.21 52.18 -4.81
CA ARG A 9 -22.78 50.90 -4.19
C ARG A 9 -21.90 51.02 -2.96
N HIS A 10 -21.38 52.20 -2.62
CA HIS A 10 -20.44 52.34 -1.51
C HIS A 10 -21.03 52.88 -0.20
N SER A 11 -22.34 53.13 -0.14
CA SER A 11 -23.01 53.62 1.08
C SER A 11 -23.58 52.52 2.00
N CYS A 12 -23.50 51.23 1.64
CA CYS A 12 -24.04 50.16 2.46
C CYS A 12 -22.93 49.20 2.93
N CYS A 13 -22.69 49.18 4.24
CA CYS A 13 -21.88 48.18 4.97
C CYS A 13 -20.34 48.28 4.92
N LYS A 14 -19.76 49.26 5.64
CA LYS A 14 -18.55 48.95 6.43
C LYS A 14 -18.99 48.15 7.66
N LYS A 15 -19.12 46.82 7.51
CA LYS A 15 -19.36 45.93 8.66
C LYS A 15 -18.10 45.94 9.52
N PHE A 16 -18.15 46.58 10.69
CA PHE A 16 -17.13 46.41 11.72
C PHE A 16 -17.16 44.95 12.16
N PHE A 17 -16.20 44.15 11.70
CA PHE A 17 -15.94 42.84 12.26
C PHE A 17 -15.14 43.05 13.56
N GLY A 18 -15.80 42.89 14.72
CA GLY A 18 -15.13 42.89 16.01
C GLY A 18 -14.05 41.78 16.10
N PRO A 19 -13.15 41.84 17.08
CA PRO A 19 -12.12 40.83 17.26
C PRO A 19 -12.76 39.45 17.40
N ARG A 20 -12.19 38.44 16.71
CA ARG A 20 -12.73 37.08 16.72
C ARG A 20 -12.78 36.56 18.17
N PRO A 21 -13.85 35.85 18.54
CA PRO A 21 -13.95 35.29 19.89
C PRO A 21 -12.81 34.30 20.15
N PRO A 22 -12.35 34.19 21.40
CA PRO A 22 -11.29 33.25 21.76
C PRO A 22 -11.72 31.81 21.47
N ARG A 23 -10.75 30.99 21.07
CA ARG A 23 -10.98 29.58 20.77
C ARG A 23 -11.40 28.83 22.04
N TYR A 24 -12.41 27.96 21.93
CA TYR A 24 -12.82 27.07 23.02
C TYR A 24 -11.64 26.21 23.51
N VAL A 25 -11.50 26.12 24.84
CA VAL A 25 -10.56 25.22 25.52
C VAL A 25 -11.35 24.26 26.40
N SER A 26 -11.01 22.96 26.30
CA SER A 26 -11.66 21.92 27.09
C SER A 26 -11.41 22.12 28.59
N ILE A 27 -12.46 21.91 29.39
CA ILE A 27 -12.40 21.89 30.86
C ILE A 27 -11.45 20.81 31.41
N TYR A 28 -11.10 19.81 30.61
CA TYR A 28 -10.20 18.71 31.00
C TYR A 28 -8.74 18.96 30.62
N ARG A 29 -8.40 20.14 30.08
CA ARG A 29 -7.03 20.45 29.60
C ARG A 29 -5.95 20.19 30.65
N ASP A 30 -6.22 20.51 31.91
CA ASP A 30 -5.25 20.34 33.00
C ASP A 30 -5.20 18.90 33.54
N GLN A 31 -6.27 18.14 33.37
CA GLN A 31 -6.25 16.70 33.65
C GLN A 31 -5.38 15.96 32.63
N VAL A 32 -5.53 16.26 31.34
CA VAL A 32 -4.74 15.65 30.27
C VAL A 32 -3.24 15.93 30.45
N LYS A 33 -2.87 17.15 30.87
CA LYS A 33 -1.46 17.48 31.19
C LYS A 33 -0.90 16.62 32.33
N ARG A 34 -1.68 16.39 33.39
CA ARG A 34 -1.26 15.56 34.53
C ARG A 34 -1.12 14.09 34.15
N GLU A 35 -2.04 13.55 33.38
CA GLU A 35 -1.99 12.17 32.89
C GLU A 35 -0.75 11.94 32.01
N ALA A 36 -0.44 12.89 31.10
CA ALA A 36 0.76 12.81 30.28
C ALA A 36 2.06 12.79 31.10
N GLN A 37 2.10 13.51 32.22
CA GLN A 37 3.27 13.56 33.11
C GLN A 37 3.43 12.32 33.99
N MET A 38 2.34 11.59 34.23
CA MET A 38 2.32 10.34 35.00
C MET A 38 2.70 9.10 34.17
N ASN A 39 2.65 9.18 32.84
CA ASN A 39 3.07 8.10 31.94
C ASN A 39 4.60 7.99 31.87
N LYS A 40 5.21 7.47 32.95
CA LYS A 40 6.60 7.02 32.95
C LYS A 40 6.68 5.59 32.43
N PRO A 41 7.72 5.23 31.65
CA PRO A 41 7.93 3.84 31.24
C PRO A 41 8.09 2.95 32.49
N PRO A 42 7.47 1.76 32.51
CA PRO A 42 7.52 0.87 33.68
C PRO A 42 8.96 0.43 33.94
N ALA A 43 9.38 0.46 35.21
CA ALA A 43 10.71 0.00 35.60
C ALA A 43 10.84 -1.52 35.35
N PRO A 44 12.00 -2.00 34.84
CA PRO A 44 12.18 -3.40 34.40
C PRO A 44 12.10 -4.44 35.53
N GLN A 45 12.08 -4.00 36.80
CA GLN A 45 11.95 -4.87 37.98
C GLN A 45 10.49 -5.27 38.27
N HIS A 46 9.50 -4.57 37.69
CA HIS A 46 8.08 -4.87 37.88
C HIS A 46 7.52 -5.55 36.63
N TYR A 47 7.90 -6.82 36.41
CA TYR A 47 7.32 -7.62 35.34
C TYR A 47 5.92 -8.13 35.75
N LEU A 48 5.04 -8.28 34.76
CA LEU A 48 3.66 -8.71 34.98
C LEU A 48 3.61 -10.22 35.32
N ILE A 49 3.09 -10.57 36.49
CA ILE A 49 2.89 -11.96 36.92
C ILE A 49 1.49 -12.43 36.49
N LYS A 50 1.31 -13.72 36.21
CA LYS A 50 0.02 -14.30 35.78
C LYS A 50 -1.09 -14.00 36.80
N HIS A 51 -2.24 -13.51 36.31
CA HIS A 51 -3.43 -13.09 37.09
C HIS A 51 -3.23 -11.90 38.06
N SER A 52 -2.08 -11.18 38.00
CA SER A 52 -1.82 -10.04 38.90
C SER A 52 -2.74 -8.83 38.71
N LYS A 53 -3.40 -8.71 37.55
CA LYS A 53 -4.32 -7.62 37.22
C LYS A 53 -5.78 -8.05 37.17
N GLU A 54 -6.08 -9.30 37.51
CA GLU A 54 -7.45 -9.77 37.47
C GLU A 54 -8.22 -9.25 38.70
N PRO A 55 -9.38 -8.62 38.50
CA PRO A 55 -10.18 -8.13 39.62
C PRO A 55 -10.74 -9.32 40.41
N VAL A 56 -10.36 -9.43 41.68
CA VAL A 56 -10.94 -10.44 42.58
C VAL A 56 -12.35 -10.01 42.95
N LEU A 57 -13.34 -10.70 42.39
CA LEU A 57 -14.74 -10.48 42.72
C LEU A 57 -15.02 -10.99 44.14
N SER A 58 -15.70 -10.16 44.94
CA SER A 58 -16.20 -10.58 46.25
C SER A 58 -17.26 -11.68 46.11
N SER A 59 -17.41 -12.53 47.13
CA SER A 59 -18.47 -13.54 47.19
C SER A 59 -19.85 -12.97 46.89
N VAL A 60 -20.63 -13.69 46.07
CA VAL A 60 -21.94 -13.25 45.56
C VAL A 60 -22.92 -13.05 46.71
N LYS A 61 -23.42 -11.82 46.84
CA LYS A 61 -24.54 -11.49 47.73
C LYS A 61 -25.80 -11.27 46.89
N PRO A 62 -26.98 -11.74 47.35
CA PRO A 62 -28.23 -11.46 46.65
C PRO A 62 -28.46 -9.96 46.58
N PHE A 63 -28.72 -9.47 45.37
CA PHE A 63 -28.94 -8.05 45.11
C PHE A 63 -30.34 -7.65 45.61
N SER A 64 -30.41 -6.66 46.51
CA SER A 64 -31.66 -6.08 47.01
C SER A 64 -31.69 -4.59 46.66
N TYR A 65 -32.82 -4.13 46.15
CA TYR A 65 -33.01 -2.72 45.81
C TYR A 65 -33.44 -1.96 47.08
N PRO A 66 -32.91 -0.75 47.36
CA PRO A 66 -33.34 0.08 48.50
C PRO A 66 -34.85 0.42 48.51
N THR A 67 -35.51 0.26 47.37
CA THR A 67 -36.91 0.61 47.11
C THR A 67 -37.86 -0.60 47.17
N ASP A 68 -37.39 -1.78 47.59
CA ASP A 68 -38.21 -3.02 47.60
C ASP A 68 -39.49 -2.90 48.45
N LEU A 69 -39.55 -1.97 49.41
CA LEU A 69 -40.72 -1.68 50.24
C LEU A 69 -41.81 -0.82 49.55
N GLN A 70 -41.55 -0.23 48.37
CA GLN A 70 -42.50 0.64 47.65
C GLN A 70 -43.00 0.01 46.34
N ARG A 71 -42.85 -1.30 46.17
CA ARG A 71 -43.32 -1.98 44.96
C ARG A 71 -44.85 -2.03 44.93
N LYS A 72 -45.42 -1.68 43.77
CA LYS A 72 -46.87 -1.80 43.51
C LYS A 72 -47.30 -3.26 43.71
N PRO A 73 -48.51 -3.51 44.23
CA PRO A 73 -48.99 -4.87 44.43
C PRO A 73 -48.99 -5.65 43.11
N PRO A 74 -48.79 -6.99 43.17
CA PRO A 74 -48.78 -7.82 41.97
C PRO A 74 -50.12 -7.73 41.22
N VAL A 75 -50.05 -7.71 39.89
CA VAL A 75 -51.22 -7.60 39.02
C VAL A 75 -52.10 -8.85 39.18
N PRO A 76 -53.43 -8.70 39.39
CA PRO A 76 -54.32 -9.85 39.47
C PRO A 76 -54.35 -10.65 38.16
N PRO A 77 -54.54 -11.99 38.21
CA PRO A 77 -54.56 -12.84 37.03
C PRO A 77 -55.76 -12.55 36.11
N ASN A 78 -55.52 -12.60 34.80
CA ASN A 78 -56.41 -12.16 33.73
C ASN A 78 -57.73 -12.97 33.67
N GLN A 79 -58.84 -12.40 34.17
CA GLN A 79 -60.19 -12.90 33.92
C GLN A 79 -60.76 -12.25 32.64
N LYS A 80 -60.86 -13.08 31.58
CA LYS A 80 -61.62 -12.94 30.31
C LYS A 80 -62.07 -11.51 29.89
N ARG A 81 -61.49 -11.04 28.78
CA ARG A 81 -61.89 -9.86 27.98
C ARG A 81 -63.41 -9.66 27.88
N THR A 82 -63.91 -8.52 28.34
CA THR A 82 -65.21 -7.97 27.96
C THR A 82 -65.18 -7.63 26.47
N LYS A 83 -66.06 -8.23 25.67
CA LYS A 83 -66.23 -7.89 24.25
C LYS A 83 -66.87 -6.51 24.16
N VAL A 84 -66.14 -5.53 23.63
CA VAL A 84 -66.70 -4.24 23.19
C VAL A 84 -67.66 -4.54 22.03
N PRO A 85 -68.90 -4.00 22.00
CA PRO A 85 -69.79 -4.22 20.86
C PRO A 85 -69.17 -3.60 19.59
N PRO A 86 -69.23 -4.28 18.43
CA PRO A 86 -68.70 -3.72 17.19
C PRO A 86 -69.51 -2.47 16.80
N THR A 87 -68.81 -1.37 16.53
CA THR A 87 -69.40 -0.18 15.89
C THR A 87 -69.89 -0.56 14.48
N PRO A 88 -71.02 0.01 13.99
CA PRO A 88 -71.48 -0.25 12.63
C PRO A 88 -70.40 0.15 11.63
N ALA A 89 -70.09 -0.74 10.68
CA ALA A 89 -69.05 -0.49 9.68
C ALA A 89 -69.51 0.57 8.67
N ASP A 90 -68.65 1.55 8.38
CA ASP A 90 -68.89 2.58 7.35
C ASP A 90 -68.69 2.00 5.94
N TYR A 91 -69.72 1.36 5.38
CA TYR A 91 -69.66 0.70 4.08
C TYR A 91 -69.29 1.62 2.90
N VAL A 92 -69.58 2.92 3.02
CA VAL A 92 -69.18 3.93 2.01
C VAL A 92 -67.66 4.05 1.93
N LYS A 93 -66.98 4.10 3.09
CA LYS A 93 -65.52 4.21 3.14
C LYS A 93 -64.85 2.93 2.67
N SER A 94 -65.38 1.76 3.03
CA SER A 94 -64.84 0.48 2.56
C SER A 94 -64.93 0.34 1.04
N ASN A 95 -66.04 0.77 0.45
CA ASN A 95 -66.23 0.71 -1.00
C ASN A 95 -65.26 1.64 -1.74
N ILE A 96 -65.08 2.88 -1.26
CA ILE A 96 -64.11 3.83 -1.85
C ILE A 96 -62.68 3.27 -1.78
N ILE A 97 -62.29 2.67 -0.65
CA ILE A 97 -60.97 2.06 -0.49
C ILE A 97 -60.79 0.88 -1.45
N SER A 98 -61.81 0.03 -1.61
CA SER A 98 -61.76 -1.08 -2.57
C SER A 98 -61.66 -0.63 -4.03
N MET A 99 -62.31 0.47 -4.40
CA MET A 99 -62.25 1.03 -5.75
C MET A 99 -60.90 1.66 -6.08
N LEU A 100 -60.18 2.18 -5.07
CA LEU A 100 -58.88 2.83 -5.23
C LEU A 100 -57.69 1.88 -5.07
N SER A 101 -57.94 0.58 -4.86
CA SER A 101 -56.91 -0.42 -4.65
C SER A 101 -56.80 -1.33 -5.86
N ASP A 102 -55.57 -1.71 -6.23
CA ASP A 102 -55.34 -2.55 -7.40
C ASP A 102 -55.60 -4.03 -7.10
N THR A 103 -55.43 -4.44 -5.84
CA THR A 103 -55.71 -5.80 -5.36
C THR A 103 -56.88 -5.82 -4.37
N ARG A 104 -57.55 -6.97 -4.28
CA ARG A 104 -58.66 -7.22 -3.33
C ARG A 104 -58.28 -7.01 -1.86
N ASN A 105 -56.98 -7.05 -1.53
CA ASN A 105 -56.46 -6.87 -0.18
C ASN A 105 -56.12 -5.41 0.16
N GLY A 106 -56.30 -4.47 -0.78
CA GLY A 106 -56.01 -3.07 -0.56
C GLY A 106 -54.60 -2.62 -0.98
N ASP A 107 -53.85 -3.46 -1.71
CA ASP A 107 -52.50 -3.09 -2.15
C ASP A 107 -52.59 -2.09 -3.32
N LYS A 108 -51.71 -1.09 -3.27
CA LYS A 108 -51.51 -0.13 -4.35
C LYS A 108 -50.13 -0.34 -4.94
N LYS A 109 -50.05 -0.65 -6.22
CA LYS A 109 -48.77 -0.69 -6.93
C LYS A 109 -48.45 0.73 -7.37
N LEU A 110 -47.54 1.38 -6.67
CA LEU A 110 -46.95 2.62 -7.16
C LEU A 110 -46.26 2.28 -8.49
N LEU A 111 -46.85 2.72 -9.60
CA LEU A 111 -46.22 2.64 -10.91
C LEU A 111 -45.00 3.55 -10.88
N ASP A 112 -43.84 2.99 -11.24
CA ASP A 112 -42.67 3.80 -11.52
C ASP A 112 -43.01 4.77 -12.67
N ASP A 113 -42.64 6.05 -12.51
CA ASP A 113 -42.87 7.11 -13.51
C ASP A 113 -42.48 6.60 -14.91
N SER A 114 -43.43 6.67 -15.83
CA SER A 114 -43.35 6.05 -17.15
C SER A 114 -42.19 6.60 -17.97
N GLY A 115 -41.07 5.84 -18.01
CA GLY A 115 -40.15 5.62 -19.14
C GLY A 115 -39.48 6.79 -19.88
N LEU A 116 -39.89 8.05 -19.69
CA LEU A 116 -39.39 9.21 -20.43
C LEU A 116 -37.92 9.48 -20.09
N ILE A 117 -37.50 9.16 -18.87
CA ILE A 117 -36.12 9.27 -18.39
C ILE A 117 -35.60 7.88 -18.04
N ARG A 118 -34.49 7.48 -18.67
CA ARG A 118 -33.82 6.21 -18.39
C ARG A 118 -33.19 6.24 -16.99
N LYS A 119 -33.64 5.35 -16.11
CA LYS A 119 -33.02 5.11 -14.80
C LYS A 119 -31.83 4.15 -14.96
N TYR A 120 -30.61 4.68 -14.95
CA TYR A 120 -29.37 3.90 -15.12
C TYR A 120 -29.05 2.94 -13.97
N VAL A 121 -29.71 3.10 -12.83
CA VAL A 121 -29.60 2.20 -11.66
C VAL A 121 -30.01 0.77 -12.00
N TYR A 122 -30.94 0.59 -12.96
CA TYR A 122 -31.41 -0.73 -13.39
C TYR A 122 -30.62 -1.34 -14.56
N LYS A 123 -29.46 -0.77 -14.92
CA LYS A 123 -28.60 -1.37 -15.93
C LYS A 123 -28.09 -2.74 -15.42
N SER A 124 -28.09 -3.77 -16.28
CA SER A 124 -27.63 -5.12 -15.92
C SER A 124 -26.18 -5.18 -15.40
N ASP A 125 -25.38 -4.22 -15.85
CA ASP A 125 -23.96 -4.11 -15.56
C ASP A 125 -23.68 -3.01 -14.54
N TYR A 126 -24.72 -2.47 -13.90
CA TYR A 126 -24.55 -1.50 -12.83
C TYR A 126 -23.73 -2.14 -11.69
N GLY A 127 -22.65 -1.47 -11.29
CA GLY A 127 -21.71 -1.98 -10.30
C GLY A 127 -20.77 -3.09 -10.79
N LYS A 128 -20.83 -3.51 -12.07
CA LYS A 128 -19.89 -4.47 -12.65
C LYS A 128 -18.79 -3.76 -13.44
N THR A 129 -17.57 -4.26 -13.34
CA THR A 129 -16.44 -3.79 -14.16
C THR A 129 -16.66 -4.19 -15.62
N PRO A 130 -16.60 -3.25 -16.58
CA PRO A 130 -16.69 -3.57 -18.00
C PRO A 130 -15.57 -4.51 -18.47
N LYS A 131 -15.89 -5.42 -19.40
CA LYS A 131 -14.95 -6.42 -19.93
C LYS A 131 -13.70 -5.80 -20.53
N TYR A 132 -13.85 -4.72 -21.30
CA TYR A 132 -12.73 -4.06 -21.97
C TYR A 132 -11.64 -3.63 -20.98
N LEU A 133 -12.00 -3.19 -19.76
CA LEU A 133 -11.00 -2.82 -18.73
C LEU A 133 -10.19 -4.02 -18.24
N MET A 134 -10.80 -5.21 -18.20
CA MET A 134 -10.08 -6.43 -17.88
C MET A 134 -9.14 -6.82 -19.01
N ASP A 135 -9.60 -6.72 -20.26
CA ASP A 135 -8.79 -7.01 -21.44
C ASP A 135 -7.56 -6.08 -21.50
N TYR A 136 -7.72 -4.79 -21.20
CA TYR A 136 -6.60 -3.85 -21.11
C TYR A 136 -5.58 -4.24 -20.05
N LYS A 137 -6.02 -4.62 -18.83
CA LYS A 137 -5.11 -5.06 -17.77
C LYS A 137 -4.34 -6.32 -18.17
N MET A 138 -5.01 -7.28 -18.78
CA MET A 138 -4.37 -8.51 -19.26
C MET A 138 -3.31 -8.22 -20.32
N LEU A 139 -3.59 -7.30 -21.26
CA LEU A 139 -2.64 -6.87 -22.29
C LEU A 139 -1.44 -6.14 -21.67
N GLU A 140 -1.67 -5.27 -20.69
CA GLU A 140 -0.62 -4.55 -19.97
C GLU A 140 0.28 -5.53 -19.20
N GLU A 141 -0.29 -6.48 -18.47
CA GLU A 141 0.47 -7.53 -17.78
C GLU A 141 1.26 -8.44 -18.74
N GLN A 142 0.74 -8.69 -19.94
CA GLN A 142 1.47 -9.43 -20.97
C GLN A 142 2.63 -8.61 -21.54
N ALA A 143 2.42 -7.31 -21.78
CA ALA A 143 3.46 -6.41 -22.27
C ALA A 143 4.61 -6.28 -21.26
N ILE A 144 4.28 -6.08 -19.98
CA ILE A 144 5.27 -6.01 -18.88
C ILE A 144 6.06 -7.32 -18.81
N ARG A 145 5.39 -8.47 -18.77
CA ARG A 145 6.07 -9.78 -18.75
C ARG A 145 6.98 -9.95 -19.97
N ALA A 146 6.54 -9.60 -21.16
CA ALA A 146 7.35 -9.71 -22.37
C ALA A 146 8.59 -8.80 -22.32
N GLU A 147 8.49 -7.61 -21.71
CA GLU A 147 9.64 -6.72 -21.51
C GLU A 147 10.63 -7.28 -20.48
N GLU A 148 10.13 -7.79 -19.36
CA GLU A 148 10.95 -8.44 -18.32
C GLU A 148 11.72 -9.65 -18.87
N GLU A 149 11.05 -10.49 -19.65
CA GLU A 149 11.66 -11.65 -20.33
C GLU A 149 12.79 -11.22 -21.28
N LYS A 150 12.57 -10.17 -22.08
CA LYS A 150 13.61 -9.61 -22.96
C LYS A 150 14.78 -9.05 -22.16
N PHE A 151 14.51 -8.37 -21.05
CA PHE A 151 15.54 -7.82 -20.18
C PHE A 151 16.38 -8.94 -19.54
N ARG A 152 15.73 -10.02 -19.11
CA ARG A 152 16.39 -11.19 -18.56
C ARG A 152 17.28 -11.86 -19.59
N LEU A 153 16.78 -12.11 -20.80
CA LEU A 153 17.56 -12.72 -21.88
C LEU A 153 18.81 -11.89 -22.22
N LYS A 154 18.65 -10.56 -22.35
CA LYS A 154 19.79 -9.67 -22.62
C LYS A 154 20.84 -9.73 -21.51
N ARG A 155 20.41 -9.85 -20.26
CA ARG A 155 21.32 -9.97 -19.12
C ARG A 155 22.07 -11.30 -19.15
N GLU A 156 21.37 -12.40 -19.41
CA GLU A 156 21.97 -13.73 -19.57
C GLU A 156 22.99 -13.73 -20.72
N GLU A 157 22.66 -13.14 -21.86
CA GLU A 157 23.59 -12.98 -22.99
C GLU A 157 24.84 -12.18 -22.62
N GLN A 158 24.68 -11.08 -21.87
CA GLN A 158 25.81 -10.27 -21.38
C GLN A 158 26.68 -11.04 -20.39
N GLU A 159 26.08 -11.81 -19.48
CA GLU A 159 26.82 -12.63 -18.53
C GLU A 159 27.62 -13.73 -19.23
N VAL A 160 27.02 -14.41 -20.22
CA VAL A 160 27.72 -15.39 -21.06
C VAL A 160 28.85 -14.75 -21.87
N ALA A 161 28.61 -13.57 -22.46
CA ALA A 161 29.64 -12.84 -23.21
C ALA A 161 30.81 -12.43 -22.29
N ALA A 162 30.52 -11.97 -21.07
CA ALA A 162 31.53 -11.61 -20.09
C ALA A 162 32.33 -12.83 -19.62
N GLN A 163 31.70 -14.00 -19.44
CA GLN A 163 32.39 -15.25 -19.12
C GLN A 163 33.35 -15.65 -20.25
N LYS A 164 32.89 -15.64 -21.50
CA LYS A 164 33.73 -15.94 -22.67
C LYS A 164 34.93 -14.98 -22.77
N ALA A 165 34.70 -13.68 -22.57
CA ALA A 165 35.79 -12.71 -22.56
C ALA A 165 36.84 -12.97 -21.46
N LYS A 166 36.41 -13.44 -20.28
CA LYS A 166 37.33 -13.85 -19.20
C LYS A 166 38.11 -15.11 -19.57
N GLU A 167 37.46 -16.09 -20.20
CA GLU A 167 38.10 -17.31 -20.68
C GLU A 167 39.17 -17.00 -21.74
N GLU A 168 38.84 -16.14 -22.72
CA GLU A 168 39.77 -15.69 -23.76
C GLU A 168 40.96 -14.92 -23.18
N LEU A 169 40.72 -14.04 -22.19
CA LEU A 169 41.78 -13.34 -21.48
C LEU A 169 42.70 -14.30 -20.73
N ALA A 170 42.14 -15.28 -20.02
CA ALA A 170 42.91 -16.30 -19.32
C ALA A 170 43.76 -17.16 -20.29
N ALA A 171 43.19 -17.53 -21.45
CA ALA A 171 43.90 -18.25 -22.49
C ALA A 171 45.07 -17.41 -23.07
N THR A 172 44.85 -16.12 -23.28
CA THR A 172 45.87 -15.19 -23.77
C THR A 172 47.02 -15.03 -22.77
N ILE A 173 46.71 -14.87 -21.48
CA ILE A 173 47.74 -14.81 -20.41
C ILE A 173 48.54 -16.11 -20.36
N LYS A 174 47.86 -17.27 -20.48
CA LYS A 174 48.54 -18.56 -20.51
C LYS A 174 49.52 -18.65 -21.67
N ALA A 175 49.10 -18.27 -22.89
CA ALA A 175 49.96 -18.26 -24.06
C ALA A 175 51.17 -17.31 -23.91
N LEU A 176 50.98 -16.13 -23.30
CA LEU A 176 52.08 -15.21 -23.01
C LEU A 176 53.08 -15.78 -21.99
N ARG A 177 52.59 -16.49 -20.96
CA ARG A 177 53.45 -17.20 -20.00
C ARG A 177 54.26 -18.30 -20.67
N GLU A 178 53.66 -19.08 -21.56
CA GLU A 178 54.36 -20.09 -22.36
C GLU A 178 55.45 -19.45 -23.24
N LYS A 179 55.13 -18.34 -23.92
CA LYS A 179 56.12 -17.57 -24.69
C LYS A 179 57.29 -17.08 -23.81
N TRP A 180 57.01 -16.58 -22.61
CA TRP A 180 58.05 -16.17 -21.66
C TRP A 180 58.92 -17.35 -21.24
N THR A 181 58.34 -18.53 -20.98
CA THR A 181 59.13 -19.73 -20.67
C THR A 181 60.02 -20.16 -21.83
N ASP A 182 59.55 -20.03 -23.08
CA ASP A 182 60.35 -20.35 -24.27
C ASP A 182 61.51 -19.35 -24.47
N LEU A 183 61.29 -18.07 -24.19
CA LEU A 183 62.36 -17.06 -24.24
C LEU A 183 63.39 -17.27 -23.12
N ASN A 184 62.91 -17.53 -21.91
CA ASN A 184 63.77 -17.76 -20.74
C ASN A 184 64.60 -19.04 -20.90
N THR A 185 64.02 -20.12 -21.45
CA THR A 185 64.78 -21.34 -21.76
C THR A 185 65.87 -21.07 -22.80
N LYS A 186 65.59 -20.33 -23.88
CA LYS A 186 66.61 -19.90 -24.86
C LYS A 186 67.71 -19.06 -24.21
N TYR A 187 67.35 -18.12 -23.33
CA TYR A 187 68.29 -17.30 -22.59
C TYR A 187 69.20 -18.14 -21.69
N GLN A 188 68.63 -19.11 -20.96
CA GLN A 188 69.37 -20.04 -20.08
C GLN A 188 70.26 -21.02 -20.86
N CYS A 189 69.84 -21.47 -22.04
CA CYS A 189 70.63 -22.33 -22.92
C CYS A 189 71.79 -21.60 -23.62
N MET A 190 71.87 -20.27 -23.52
CA MET A 190 72.95 -19.49 -24.12
C MET A 190 74.29 -19.76 -23.41
N SER A 191 75.38 -19.75 -24.19
CA SER A 191 76.73 -19.92 -23.65
C SER A 191 77.11 -18.79 -22.70
N ILE A 192 77.73 -19.15 -21.56
CA ILE A 192 78.24 -18.19 -20.55
C ILE A 192 79.28 -17.23 -21.16
N SER A 193 80.05 -17.68 -22.15
CA SER A 193 81.05 -16.86 -22.85
C SER A 193 80.41 -15.98 -23.92
N LEU A 194 80.30 -14.68 -23.62
CA LEU A 194 79.72 -13.63 -24.47
C LEU A 194 80.78 -12.78 -25.19
N ASP A 195 81.83 -13.42 -25.71
CA ASP A 195 82.99 -12.73 -26.29
C ASP A 195 82.72 -12.07 -27.65
N ASN A 196 81.64 -12.49 -28.33
CA ASN A 196 81.25 -11.98 -29.64
C ASN A 196 80.11 -10.95 -29.52
N LEU A 197 80.26 -9.81 -30.20
CA LEU A 197 79.26 -8.75 -30.30
C LEU A 197 77.87 -9.27 -30.72
N SER A 198 77.80 -10.28 -31.59
CA SER A 198 76.54 -10.90 -32.01
C SER A 198 75.84 -11.63 -30.86
N LYS A 199 76.60 -12.31 -29.99
CA LYS A 199 76.04 -12.98 -28.80
C LYS A 199 75.53 -11.97 -27.78
N GLN A 200 76.26 -10.87 -27.59
CA GLN A 200 75.83 -9.77 -26.72
C GLN A 200 74.54 -9.11 -27.23
N ARG A 201 74.44 -8.85 -28.53
CA ARG A 201 73.20 -8.31 -29.15
C ARG A 201 72.03 -9.28 -29.02
N TYR A 202 72.26 -10.57 -29.22
CA TYR A 202 71.23 -11.58 -29.07
C TYR A 202 70.72 -11.68 -27.62
N LYS A 203 71.62 -11.59 -26.63
CA LYS A 203 71.27 -11.49 -25.22
C LYS A 203 70.33 -10.30 -24.96
N VAL A 204 70.75 -9.10 -25.37
CA VAL A 204 69.96 -7.88 -25.16
C VAL A 204 68.60 -7.97 -25.85
N HIS A 205 68.52 -8.59 -27.02
CA HIS A 205 67.26 -8.83 -27.71
C HIS A 205 66.33 -9.76 -26.92
N LEU A 206 66.83 -10.88 -26.39
CA LEU A 206 66.03 -11.78 -25.54
C LEU A 206 65.55 -11.09 -24.26
N GLU A 207 66.41 -10.27 -23.64
CA GLU A 207 66.05 -9.49 -22.44
C GLU A 207 64.91 -8.50 -22.75
N LEU A 208 65.03 -7.75 -23.85
CA LEU A 208 63.99 -6.80 -24.26
C LEU A 208 62.66 -7.48 -24.58
N GLU A 209 62.67 -8.61 -25.29
CA GLU A 209 61.45 -9.37 -25.59
C GLU A 209 60.81 -9.94 -24.33
N MET A 210 61.63 -10.39 -23.37
CA MET A 210 61.17 -10.90 -22.08
C MET A 210 60.51 -9.78 -21.25
N ASP A 211 61.16 -8.61 -21.15
CA ASP A 211 60.64 -7.41 -20.49
C ASP A 211 59.30 -6.98 -21.09
N GLN A 212 59.18 -7.00 -22.43
CA GLN A 212 57.94 -6.66 -23.12
C GLN A 212 56.80 -7.63 -22.79
N VAL A 213 57.06 -8.94 -22.79
CA VAL A 213 56.05 -9.95 -22.43
C VAL A 213 55.62 -9.79 -20.96
N GLU A 214 56.56 -9.46 -20.07
CA GLU A 214 56.23 -9.18 -18.67
C GLU A 214 55.38 -7.92 -18.51
N GLU A 215 55.64 -6.87 -19.28
CA GLU A 215 54.82 -5.65 -19.29
C GLU A 215 53.42 -5.91 -19.84
N ASP A 216 53.30 -6.69 -20.93
CA ASP A 216 52.02 -7.10 -21.50
C ASP A 216 51.19 -7.91 -20.50
N ILE A 217 51.81 -8.87 -19.80
CA ILE A 217 51.16 -9.66 -18.75
C ILE A 217 50.72 -8.74 -17.60
N ARG A 218 51.59 -7.82 -17.13
CA ARG A 218 51.25 -6.86 -16.08
C ARG A 218 50.07 -5.98 -16.49
N HIS A 219 50.07 -5.47 -17.71
CA HIS A 219 48.98 -4.64 -18.23
C HIS A 219 47.66 -5.43 -18.32
N LEU A 220 47.69 -6.67 -18.81
CA LEU A 220 46.49 -7.51 -18.89
C LEU A 220 45.94 -7.89 -17.51
N ILE A 221 46.80 -8.15 -16.53
CA ILE A 221 46.39 -8.45 -15.16
C ILE A 221 45.79 -7.21 -14.48
N ASN A 222 46.42 -6.04 -14.62
CA ASN A 222 45.96 -4.80 -13.99
C ASN A 222 44.68 -4.21 -14.62
N LYS A 223 44.35 -4.64 -15.84
CA LYS A 223 43.13 -4.23 -16.55
C LYS A 223 41.88 -5.00 -16.08
N VAL A 224 42.07 -6.13 -15.41
CA VAL A 224 41.00 -6.93 -14.76
C VAL A 224 40.65 -6.31 -13.42
#